data_AF-A0A6J8B3N7-F1
#
_entry.id   AF-A0A6J8B3N7-F1
#
_cell.length_a   1.000
_cell.length_b   1.000
_cell.length_c   1.000
_cell.angle_alpha   90.00
_cell.angle_beta   90.00
_cell.angle_gamma   90.00
#
_symmetry.space_group_name_H-M   'P 1'
#
loop_
_entity.id
_entity.type
_entity.pdbx_description
1 polymer ?
#
loop_
_entity_poly.entity_id
_entity_poly.type
_entity_poly.pdbx_seq_one_letter_code
_entity_poly.pdbx_strand_id
1 'polypeptide(L)'
;MEKNLNQISPPTYSEPEPSDVDTNPAIYTGASNIMTRAQIADIGPPPAYDSILVNQEPPKTNVRHDDRNLWEKVHEWFEMSSLKYDGNCSRIHYDGKGKKVEEIDLPSFMKAEGGVLCAYILFVFGCRLLSICDTKRKQRIKRADVEGRKKCEGNLFFIWFSLSIASSVLCSIGASKVIPFYKYDVSKNYTFNCDSEFYSFYHNAKIGQLVVFVPYAAYILIAIFIVIPKGKVWFVRRKWRQWASLLDSDQDGIISIGDMEKINARLDALRRAIGDRTTALDAEKQKKWWNDHIFKRGVNKDISIDGYINYLEGIYNPADMEEKMRPVITGFFNFFTTPDFRKKNLPFVEEDFIKFWTILTNMDELHCKRLFIRHFLNPLTMASFLEDFVAFLAYNDFFDENTTRVHNILKPPRK
;
A
#
# COMPACT_ATOMS: atom_id res chain seq x y z
N MET A 1 -59.53 32.62 -31.80
CA MET A 1 -58.20 33.08 -31.37
C MET A 1 -58.36 33.68 -29.99
N GLU A 2 -57.48 33.24 -29.08
CA GLU A 2 -57.42 33.56 -27.64
C GLU A 2 -58.59 33.10 -26.74
N LYS A 3 -58.33 32.03 -25.97
CA LYS A 3 -58.98 31.77 -24.68
C LYS A 3 -58.03 31.06 -23.71
N ASN A 4 -57.83 31.75 -22.59
CA ASN A 4 -57.68 31.31 -21.20
C ASN A 4 -56.49 30.46 -20.72
N LEU A 5 -55.83 31.08 -19.72
CA LEU A 5 -55.09 30.48 -18.62
C LEU A 5 -55.80 29.25 -18.04
N ASN A 6 -55.01 28.26 -17.60
CA ASN A 6 -55.21 27.64 -16.30
C ASN A 6 -53.90 27.06 -15.75
N GLN A 7 -53.59 27.47 -14.51
CA GLN A 7 -52.63 26.86 -13.60
C GLN A 7 -53.06 25.42 -13.27
N ILE A 8 -52.10 24.50 -13.20
CA ILE A 8 -52.27 23.20 -12.54
C ILE A 8 -51.12 23.01 -11.57
N SER A 9 -51.47 22.92 -10.29
CA SER A 9 -50.58 22.70 -9.14
C SER A 9 -50.02 21.28 -9.11
N PRO A 10 -48.85 21.04 -8.47
CA PRO A 10 -48.28 19.71 -8.32
C PRO A 10 -49.09 18.83 -7.33
N PRO A 11 -49.07 17.49 -7.50
CA PRO A 11 -49.88 16.58 -6.69
C PRO A 11 -49.35 16.41 -5.26
N THR A 12 -50.28 16.47 -4.31
CA THR A 12 -50.13 16.10 -2.90
C THR A 12 -50.01 14.58 -2.78
N TYR A 13 -48.95 14.09 -2.13
CA TYR A 13 -48.83 12.71 -1.71
C TYR A 13 -49.31 12.58 -0.27
N SER A 14 -50.34 11.76 -0.05
CA SER A 14 -50.85 11.37 1.26
C SER A 14 -49.99 10.24 1.85
N GLU A 15 -49.58 10.36 3.11
CA GLU A 15 -49.04 9.24 3.89
C GLU A 15 -50.15 8.19 4.16
N PRO A 16 -49.84 6.88 4.19
CA PRO A 16 -50.78 5.88 4.66
C PRO A 16 -50.77 5.79 6.21
N GLU A 17 -51.96 5.80 6.79
CA GLU A 17 -52.23 5.50 8.20
C GLU A 17 -51.89 4.03 8.57
N PRO A 18 -51.52 3.77 9.84
CA PRO A 18 -51.19 2.43 10.31
C PRO A 18 -52.45 1.64 10.67
N SER A 19 -52.54 0.38 10.22
CA SER A 19 -53.57 -0.56 10.66
C SER A 19 -53.11 -1.34 11.88
N ASP A 20 -53.91 -1.27 12.94
CA ASP A 20 -53.78 -1.98 14.21
C ASP A 20 -54.25 -3.44 14.14
N VAL A 21 -53.45 -4.29 14.81
CA VAL A 21 -53.82 -5.42 15.70
C VAL A 21 -54.58 -6.63 15.12
N ASP A 22 -53.96 -7.83 15.19
CA ASP A 22 -54.46 -8.87 16.11
C ASP A 22 -53.44 -9.97 16.46
N THR A 23 -53.75 -10.67 17.55
CA THR A 23 -52.82 -11.19 18.57
C THR A 23 -52.81 -12.73 18.67
N ASN A 24 -51.62 -13.36 18.63
CA ASN A 24 -51.14 -14.56 19.38
C ASN A 24 -51.87 -15.94 19.33
N PRO A 25 -51.29 -17.05 19.86
CA PRO A 25 -49.89 -17.51 19.82
C PRO A 25 -49.77 -19.05 19.55
N ALA A 26 -48.60 -19.52 19.08
CA ALA A 26 -48.20 -20.92 19.27
C ALA A 26 -46.67 -21.03 19.44
N ILE A 27 -46.32 -21.58 20.59
CA ILE A 27 -45.00 -21.72 21.21
C ILE A 27 -44.22 -22.85 20.54
N TYR A 28 -42.94 -22.63 20.18
CA TYR A 28 -41.88 -23.62 20.44
C TYR A 28 -40.52 -22.93 20.61
N THR A 29 -39.88 -23.36 21.69
CA THR A 29 -38.72 -22.82 22.39
C THR A 29 -37.39 -23.27 21.79
N GLY A 30 -36.46 -22.34 21.62
CA GLY A 30 -35.05 -22.62 21.32
C GLY A 30 -34.23 -21.33 21.41
N ALA A 31 -33.57 -21.10 22.53
CA ALA A 31 -32.89 -19.87 22.87
C ALA A 31 -31.87 -19.42 21.81
N SER A 32 -32.12 -18.27 21.20
CA SER A 32 -31.08 -17.40 20.63
C SER A 32 -31.30 -16.00 21.18
N ASN A 33 -30.39 -15.54 22.03
CA ASN A 33 -30.34 -14.15 22.47
C ASN A 33 -29.89 -13.30 21.28
N ILE A 34 -30.81 -12.96 20.37
CA ILE A 34 -30.57 -11.94 19.36
C ILE A 34 -30.87 -10.60 20.04
N MET A 35 -29.82 -9.92 20.48
CA MET A 35 -29.92 -8.53 20.93
C MET A 35 -30.45 -7.68 19.78
N THR A 36 -31.51 -6.94 20.06
CA THR A 36 -32.04 -5.95 19.12
C THR A 36 -31.09 -4.76 19.00
N ARG A 37 -31.12 -4.08 17.86
CA ARG A 37 -30.25 -2.92 17.55
C ARG A 37 -30.35 -1.80 18.59
N ALA A 38 -31.48 -1.69 19.28
CA ALA A 38 -31.70 -0.76 20.39
C ALA A 38 -30.95 -1.19 21.67
N GLN A 39 -30.86 -2.49 21.96
CA GLN A 39 -30.12 -3.01 23.12
C GLN A 39 -28.60 -2.94 22.93
N ILE A 40 -28.11 -2.91 21.69
CA ILE A 40 -26.69 -2.67 21.36
C ILE A 40 -26.30 -1.20 21.58
N ALA A 41 -27.26 -0.26 21.55
CA ALA A 41 -26.99 1.16 21.77
C ALA A 41 -26.85 1.52 23.25
N ASP A 42 -27.51 0.78 24.16
CA ASP A 42 -27.43 0.98 25.61
C ASP A 42 -26.21 0.30 26.27
N ILE A 43 -25.59 -0.67 25.59
CA ILE A 43 -24.31 -1.23 26.00
C ILE A 43 -23.23 -0.33 25.40
N GLY A 44 -22.89 0.72 26.15
CA GLY A 44 -21.78 1.60 25.81
C GLY A 44 -20.54 0.80 25.38
N PRO A 45 -19.75 1.32 24.41
CA PRO A 45 -18.65 0.57 23.83
C PRO A 45 -17.68 0.12 24.93
N PRO A 46 -17.04 -1.06 24.78
CA PRO A 46 -16.02 -1.49 25.73
C PRO A 46 -14.92 -0.43 25.84
N PRO A 47 -14.36 -0.21 27.04
CA PRO A 47 -13.55 0.97 27.43
C PRO A 47 -12.21 1.14 26.68
N ALA A 48 -11.97 0.38 25.62
CA ALA A 48 -10.82 0.50 24.74
C ALA A 48 -11.02 1.47 23.55
N TYR A 49 -12.23 2.03 23.37
CA TYR A 49 -12.53 2.92 22.23
C TYR A 49 -12.66 4.42 22.57
N ASP A 50 -12.78 4.78 23.86
CA ASP A 50 -12.96 6.19 24.26
C ASP A 50 -11.70 7.05 24.11
N SER A 51 -10.51 6.43 23.99
CA SER A 51 -9.25 7.14 23.81
C SER A 51 -8.92 7.50 22.36
N ILE A 52 -9.73 7.07 21.38
CA ILE A 52 -9.50 7.34 19.95
C ILE A 52 -10.49 8.39 19.39
N LEU A 53 -11.62 8.64 20.06
CA LEU A 53 -12.70 9.48 19.51
C LEU A 53 -12.94 10.81 20.23
N VAL A 54 -12.21 11.13 21.30
CA VAL A 54 -12.34 12.44 21.96
C VAL A 54 -11.13 13.32 21.63
N ASN A 55 -11.43 14.43 20.94
CA ASN A 55 -10.56 15.52 20.46
C ASN A 55 -10.16 15.46 18.96
N GLN A 56 -11.16 15.48 18.07
CA GLN A 56 -10.99 16.17 16.80
C GLN A 56 -11.61 17.57 16.90
N GLU A 57 -10.83 18.53 17.42
CA GLU A 57 -11.00 19.92 16.99
C GLU A 57 -10.81 19.98 15.47
N PRO A 58 -11.55 20.84 14.74
CA PRO A 58 -11.32 21.02 13.31
C PRO A 58 -9.85 21.41 13.07
N PRO A 59 -9.20 20.90 12.00
CA PRO A 59 -7.79 21.15 11.78
C PRO A 59 -7.56 22.66 11.62
N LYS A 60 -7.00 23.27 12.66
CA LYS A 60 -6.46 24.62 12.61
C LYS A 60 -5.40 24.62 11.50
N THR A 61 -5.72 25.32 10.42
CA THR A 61 -4.83 25.92 9.41
C THR A 61 -3.39 25.43 9.41
N ASN A 62 -2.99 24.75 8.32
CA ASN A 62 -1.63 24.67 7.76
C ASN A 62 -0.53 25.28 8.65
N VAL A 63 -0.12 24.54 9.69
CA VAL A 63 1.20 24.75 10.24
C VAL A 63 2.16 24.16 9.21
N ARG A 64 2.64 25.01 8.30
CA ARG A 64 3.91 24.73 7.61
C ARG A 64 4.90 24.43 8.72
N HIS A 65 5.30 23.17 8.87
CA HIS A 65 6.47 22.86 9.68
C HIS A 65 7.61 23.67 9.08
N ASP A 66 8.09 24.65 9.84
CA ASP A 66 9.15 25.52 9.40
C ASP A 66 10.45 24.71 9.41
N ASP A 67 10.77 24.12 8.26
CA ASP A 67 11.99 23.33 8.04
C ASP A 67 13.27 24.16 8.25
N ARG A 68 13.17 25.49 8.46
CA ARG A 68 14.28 26.38 8.81
C ARG A 68 15.06 25.92 10.03
N ASN A 69 14.37 25.44 11.06
CA ASN A 69 15.01 24.92 12.28
C ASN A 69 15.88 23.67 12.03
N LEU A 70 15.57 22.89 10.99
CA LEU A 70 16.38 21.75 10.59
C LEU A 70 17.62 22.21 9.79
N TRP A 71 17.43 23.18 8.88
CA TRP A 71 18.52 23.75 8.11
C TRP A 71 19.52 24.53 8.96
N GLU A 72 19.05 25.29 9.94
CA GLU A 72 19.91 26.00 10.91
C GLU A 72 20.76 25.00 11.72
N LYS A 73 20.15 23.90 12.20
CA LYS A 73 20.89 22.85 12.91
C LYS A 73 21.88 22.10 12.02
N VAL A 74 21.52 21.83 10.76
CA VAL A 74 22.44 21.22 9.79
C VAL A 74 23.59 22.17 9.46
N HIS A 75 23.31 23.47 9.34
CA HIS A 75 24.30 24.51 9.11
C HIS A 75 25.24 24.68 10.30
N GLU A 76 24.73 24.76 11.53
CA GLU A 76 25.54 24.78 12.75
C GLU A 76 26.44 23.53 12.85
N TRP A 77 25.90 22.35 12.53
CA TRP A 77 26.69 21.11 12.50
C TRP A 77 27.78 21.15 11.42
N PHE A 78 27.50 21.79 10.28
CA PHE A 78 28.44 21.97 9.18
C PHE A 78 29.55 22.98 9.52
N GLU A 79 29.20 24.14 10.11
CA GLU A 79 30.17 25.14 10.57
C GLU A 79 31.06 24.58 11.69
N MET A 80 30.48 23.83 12.62
CA MET A 80 31.23 23.15 13.68
C MET A 80 32.15 22.07 13.09
N SER A 81 31.71 21.27 12.12
CA SER A 81 32.52 20.19 11.53
C SER A 81 33.58 20.63 10.52
N SER A 82 33.41 21.78 9.88
CA SER A 82 34.26 22.19 8.77
C SER A 82 35.11 23.43 9.04
N LEU A 83 34.65 24.37 9.88
CA LEU A 83 35.29 25.68 10.06
C LEU A 83 35.85 25.91 11.46
N LYS A 84 35.21 25.37 12.51
CA LYS A 84 35.55 25.70 13.90
C LYS A 84 36.63 24.78 14.52
N TYR A 85 36.72 23.54 14.05
CA TYR A 85 37.63 22.53 14.61
C TYR A 85 38.62 22.00 13.56
N ASP A 86 39.50 22.89 13.09
CA ASP A 86 40.75 22.51 12.41
C ASP A 86 41.89 22.17 13.41
N GLY A 87 41.52 22.02 14.70
CA GLY A 87 42.44 21.63 15.76
C GLY A 87 42.88 20.17 15.62
N ASN A 88 44.19 19.93 15.74
CA ASN A 88 44.81 18.60 15.77
C ASN A 88 44.30 17.79 16.97
N CYS A 89 43.12 17.18 16.86
CA CYS A 89 42.60 16.22 17.84
C CYS A 89 43.01 14.80 17.44
N SER A 90 44.14 14.34 17.98
CA SER A 90 44.65 13.01 17.70
C SER A 90 44.66 12.12 18.93
N ARG A 91 44.29 10.86 18.71
CA ARG A 91 44.45 9.77 19.68
C ARG A 91 45.69 8.98 19.30
N ILE A 92 46.65 8.89 20.21
CA ILE A 92 47.88 8.13 20.02
C ILE A 92 47.84 6.90 20.92
N HIS A 93 48.06 5.71 20.33
CA HIS A 93 48.25 4.45 21.04
C HIS A 93 49.74 4.11 21.11
N TYR A 94 50.20 3.69 22.29
CA TYR A 94 51.57 3.23 22.54
C TYR A 94 51.58 1.73 22.86
N ASP A 95 52.60 1.02 22.43
CA ASP A 95 52.84 -0.36 22.85
C ASP A 95 53.36 -0.40 24.30
N GLY A 96 53.46 -1.60 24.89
CA GLY A 96 54.03 -1.80 26.23
C GLY A 96 55.50 -1.39 26.38
N LYS A 97 56.16 -0.93 25.30
CA LYS A 97 57.53 -0.39 25.27
C LYS A 97 57.55 1.13 25.07
N GLY A 98 56.40 1.79 25.04
CA GLY A 98 56.27 3.24 24.85
C GLY A 98 56.47 3.72 23.41
N LYS A 99 56.45 2.82 22.41
CA LYS A 99 56.52 3.19 21.00
C LYS A 99 55.11 3.46 20.46
N LYS A 100 54.96 4.53 19.68
CA LYS A 100 53.73 4.88 18.98
C LYS A 100 53.35 3.79 17.96
N VAL A 101 52.14 3.24 18.12
CA VAL A 101 51.58 2.15 17.31
C VAL A 101 50.51 2.67 16.35
N GLU A 102 49.63 3.56 16.80
CA GLU A 102 48.50 4.06 16.00
C GLU A 102 48.26 5.53 16.35
N GLU A 103 47.99 6.36 15.34
CA GLU A 103 47.45 7.71 15.52
C GLU A 103 46.14 7.82 14.76
N ILE A 104 45.10 8.25 15.46
CA ILE A 104 43.76 8.38 14.90
C ILE A 104 43.40 9.87 14.95
N ASP A 105 43.13 10.44 13.79
CA ASP A 105 42.67 11.83 13.65
C ASP A 105 41.14 11.88 13.77
N LEU A 106 40.63 12.33 14.91
CA LEU A 106 39.20 12.39 15.18
C LEU A 106 38.44 13.40 14.29
N PRO A 107 38.98 14.59 13.98
CA PRO A 107 38.40 15.52 13.00
C PRO A 107 38.13 14.90 11.63
N SER A 108 39.03 14.04 11.12
CA SER A 108 38.79 13.32 9.86
C SER A 108 37.56 12.41 9.90
N PHE A 109 37.29 11.74 11.04
CA PHE A 109 36.06 10.95 11.21
C PHE A 109 34.81 11.85 11.22
N MET A 110 34.87 12.97 11.94
CA MET A 110 33.75 13.90 12.02
C MET A 110 33.43 14.53 10.64
N LYS A 111 34.46 14.88 9.86
CA LYS A 111 34.31 15.37 8.47
C LYS A 111 33.68 14.29 7.57
N ALA A 112 34.13 13.03 7.68
CA ALA A 112 33.57 11.92 6.90
C ALA A 112 32.08 11.66 7.22
N GLU A 113 31.71 11.67 8.50
CA GLU A 113 30.32 11.54 8.94
C GLU A 113 29.45 12.71 8.51
N GLY A 114 29.96 13.94 8.64
CA GLY A 114 29.40 15.17 8.08
C GLY A 114 29.02 15.04 6.61
N GLY A 115 30.00 14.58 5.82
CA GLY A 115 29.82 14.36 4.39
C GLY A 115 28.72 13.34 4.08
N VAL A 116 28.70 12.19 4.77
CA VAL A 116 27.69 11.15 4.54
C VAL A 116 26.29 11.61 4.95
N LEU A 117 26.15 12.32 6.07
CA LEU A 117 24.88 12.86 6.52
C LEU A 117 24.33 13.91 5.55
N CYS A 118 25.19 14.79 5.06
CA CYS A 118 24.84 15.78 4.03
C CYS A 118 24.38 15.10 2.73
N ALA A 119 25.14 14.12 2.25
CA ALA A 119 24.77 13.33 1.08
C ALA A 119 23.42 12.62 1.25
N TYR A 120 23.15 12.07 2.44
CA TYR A 120 21.87 11.44 2.77
C TYR A 120 20.70 12.43 2.71
N ILE A 121 20.83 13.62 3.30
CA ILE A 121 19.78 14.64 3.29
C ILE A 121 19.50 15.13 1.86
N LEU A 122 20.55 15.43 1.08
CA LEU A 122 20.42 15.85 -0.32
C LEU A 122 19.75 14.77 -1.17
N PHE A 123 20.09 13.50 -0.93
CA PHE A 123 19.47 12.37 -1.61
C PHE A 123 17.98 12.27 -1.27
N VAL A 124 17.60 12.33 0.02
CA VAL A 124 16.19 12.29 0.45
C VAL A 124 15.40 13.46 -0.14
N PHE A 125 15.98 14.66 -0.17
CA PHE A 125 15.37 15.83 -0.79
C PHE A 125 15.13 15.63 -2.29
N GLY A 126 16.14 15.11 -3.03
CA GLY A 126 16.01 14.77 -4.44
C GLY A 126 14.89 13.75 -4.71
N CYS A 127 14.80 12.69 -3.89
CA CYS A 127 13.73 11.70 -3.98
C CYS A 127 12.34 12.30 -3.74
N ARG A 128 12.20 13.24 -2.79
CA ARG A 128 10.92 13.95 -2.56
C ARG A 128 10.50 14.80 -3.76
N LEU A 129 11.46 15.49 -4.39
CA LEU A 129 11.18 16.28 -5.59
C LEU A 129 10.71 15.39 -6.76
N LEU A 130 11.34 14.24 -6.96
CA LEU A 130 10.93 13.26 -7.98
C LEU A 130 9.49 12.76 -7.74
N SER A 131 9.15 12.46 -6.49
CA SER A 131 7.79 12.01 -6.12
C SER A 131 6.71 13.05 -6.44
N ILE A 132 7.00 14.34 -6.22
CA ILE A 132 6.07 15.43 -6.53
C ILE A 132 5.79 15.51 -8.05
N CYS A 133 6.82 15.34 -8.88
CA CYS A 133 6.67 15.33 -10.34
C CYS A 133 5.72 14.23 -10.82
N ASP A 134 5.75 13.07 -10.17
CA ASP A 134 4.92 11.92 -10.53
C ASP A 134 3.43 12.09 -10.20
N THR A 135 3.11 12.80 -9.12
CA THR A 135 1.71 13.02 -8.72
C THR A 135 0.91 13.88 -9.70
N LYS A 136 1.58 14.66 -10.56
CA LYS A 136 0.94 15.59 -11.52
C LYS A 136 0.77 15.02 -12.93
N ARG A 137 0.88 13.70 -13.09
CA ARG A 137 0.88 13.06 -14.42
C ARG A 137 -0.44 13.26 -15.18
N LYS A 138 -0.33 13.68 -16.45
CA LYS A 138 -1.47 13.88 -17.38
C LYS A 138 -1.55 12.87 -18.52
N GLN A 139 -0.57 11.98 -18.66
CA GLN A 139 -0.46 11.02 -19.78
C GLN A 139 -0.12 9.62 -19.27
N ARG A 140 -0.50 8.59 -20.04
CA ARG A 140 -0.16 7.20 -19.75
C ARG A 140 1.33 6.94 -19.94
N ILE A 141 1.90 6.10 -19.09
CA ILE A 141 3.30 5.70 -19.19
C ILE A 141 3.45 4.60 -20.26
N LYS A 142 4.54 4.64 -21.02
CA LYS A 142 4.92 3.53 -21.91
C LYS A 142 5.59 2.42 -21.12
N ARG A 143 5.48 1.17 -21.59
CA ARG A 143 6.15 0.03 -20.94
C ARG A 143 7.67 0.24 -20.77
N ALA A 144 8.34 0.81 -21.76
CA ALA A 144 9.77 1.11 -21.70
C ALA A 144 10.13 2.10 -20.58
N ASP A 145 9.29 3.11 -20.37
CA ASP A 145 9.51 4.13 -19.33
C ASP A 145 9.29 3.53 -17.93
N VAL A 146 8.35 2.57 -17.78
CA VAL A 146 8.15 1.84 -16.53
C VAL A 146 9.35 0.96 -16.19
N GLU A 147 9.90 0.24 -17.16
CA GLU A 147 11.09 -0.58 -16.93
C GLU A 147 12.31 0.28 -16.56
N GLY A 148 12.49 1.39 -17.27
CA GLY A 148 13.51 2.39 -16.95
C GLY A 148 13.35 2.97 -15.55
N ARG A 149 12.10 3.24 -15.15
CA ARG A 149 11.76 3.69 -13.81
C ARG A 149 12.03 2.62 -12.76
N LYS A 150 11.64 1.36 -12.95
CA LYS A 150 11.91 0.27 -11.99
C LYS A 150 13.41 0.13 -11.75
N LYS A 151 14.23 0.24 -12.80
CA LYS A 151 15.69 0.27 -12.69
C LYS A 151 16.19 1.50 -11.93
N CYS A 152 15.62 2.67 -12.19
CA CYS A 152 15.94 3.90 -11.48
C CYS A 152 15.57 3.82 -9.99
N GLU A 153 14.36 3.38 -9.65
CA GLU A 153 13.87 3.19 -8.28
C GLU A 153 14.71 2.14 -7.54
N GLY A 154 15.08 1.04 -8.20
CA GLY A 154 16.02 0.06 -7.65
C GLY A 154 17.37 0.69 -7.32
N ASN A 155 17.94 1.46 -8.24
CA ASN A 155 19.20 2.17 -8.00
C ASN A 155 19.08 3.20 -6.86
N LEU A 156 17.98 3.95 -6.80
CA LEU A 156 17.70 4.89 -5.70
C LEU A 156 17.62 4.16 -4.36
N PHE A 157 16.95 3.01 -4.30
CA PHE A 157 16.90 2.18 -3.10
C PHE A 157 18.30 1.74 -2.66
N PHE A 158 19.13 1.25 -3.59
CA PHE A 158 20.50 0.85 -3.27
C PHE A 158 21.35 2.03 -2.79
N ILE A 159 21.26 3.20 -3.41
CA ILE A 159 21.98 4.41 -2.95
C ILE A 159 21.53 4.79 -1.53
N TRP A 160 20.21 4.84 -1.29
CA TRP A 160 19.65 5.14 0.03
C TRP A 160 20.12 4.14 1.09
N PHE A 161 20.08 2.86 0.78
CA PHE A 161 20.48 1.78 1.67
C PHE A 161 21.99 1.85 1.96
N SER A 162 22.82 2.06 0.94
CA SER A 162 24.27 2.24 1.09
C SER A 162 24.63 3.45 1.95
N LEU A 163 23.95 4.60 1.75
CA LEU A 163 24.15 5.79 2.59
C LEU A 163 23.74 5.52 4.04
N SER A 164 22.64 4.79 4.25
CA SER A 164 22.16 4.42 5.59
C SER A 164 23.14 3.49 6.32
N ILE A 165 23.70 2.50 5.60
CA ILE A 165 24.75 1.62 6.13
C ILE A 165 26.01 2.41 6.43
N ALA A 166 26.50 3.21 5.48
CA ALA A 166 27.71 4.01 5.65
C ALA A 166 27.58 4.93 6.88
N SER A 167 26.44 5.61 7.03
CA SER A 167 26.15 6.46 8.19
C SER A 167 26.17 5.65 9.50
N SER A 168 25.58 4.46 9.51
CA SER A 168 25.52 3.60 10.71
C SER A 168 26.87 3.03 11.11
N VAL A 169 27.68 2.61 10.12
CA VAL A 169 29.04 2.09 10.31
C VAL A 169 29.97 3.20 10.80
N LEU A 170 29.96 4.37 10.17
CA LEU A 170 30.78 5.50 10.60
C LEU A 170 30.40 5.93 12.03
N CYS A 171 29.10 6.04 12.34
CA CYS A 171 28.63 6.35 13.69
C CYS A 171 29.14 5.34 14.72
N SER A 172 29.10 4.04 14.41
CA SER A 172 29.57 2.98 15.31
C SER A 172 31.09 3.03 15.51
N ILE A 173 31.85 3.30 14.44
CA ILE A 173 33.31 3.48 14.51
C ILE A 173 33.64 4.70 15.37
N GLY A 174 33.04 5.86 15.10
CA GLY A 174 33.22 7.07 15.89
C GLY A 174 32.89 6.85 17.36
N ALA A 175 31.78 6.16 17.65
CA ALA A 175 31.36 5.85 19.01
C ALA A 175 32.36 4.93 19.74
N SER A 176 32.85 3.88 19.07
CA SER A 176 33.84 2.95 19.62
C SER A 176 35.18 3.63 19.98
N LYS A 177 35.51 4.72 19.29
CA LYS A 177 36.76 5.47 19.52
C LYS A 177 36.63 6.53 20.62
N VAL A 178 35.42 7.03 20.89
CA VAL A 178 35.15 8.16 21.82
C VAL A 178 34.48 7.72 23.14
N ILE A 179 33.47 6.85 23.11
CA ILE A 179 32.64 6.52 24.29
C ILE A 179 33.39 5.80 25.42
N PRO A 180 34.24 4.78 25.15
CA PRO A 180 34.91 4.04 26.23
C PRO A 180 35.76 4.92 27.16
N PHE A 181 36.15 6.12 26.72
CA PHE A 181 37.11 6.99 27.41
C PHE A 181 36.48 8.12 28.22
N TYR A 182 35.16 8.36 28.11
CA TYR A 182 34.47 9.28 29.01
C TYR A 182 34.23 8.67 30.42
N LYS A 183 34.26 7.33 30.52
CA LYS A 183 33.99 6.59 31.78
C LYS A 183 35.20 5.84 32.36
N TYR A 184 36.28 5.62 31.60
CA TYR A 184 37.46 4.89 32.08
C TYR A 184 38.67 5.80 32.16
N ASP A 185 39.21 5.90 33.38
CA ASP A 185 40.50 6.50 33.67
C ASP A 185 41.58 5.84 32.82
N VAL A 186 42.46 6.67 32.28
CA VAL A 186 43.39 6.39 31.17
C VAL A 186 44.17 5.09 31.41
N SER A 187 44.00 4.09 30.53
CA SER A 187 44.97 3.00 30.45
C SER A 187 46.31 3.59 30.02
N LYS A 188 47.41 3.19 30.68
CA LYS A 188 48.78 3.77 30.53
C LYS A 188 49.35 3.83 29.10
N ASN A 189 48.61 3.35 28.11
CA ASN A 189 49.04 3.16 26.72
C ASN A 189 48.39 4.14 25.73
N TYR A 190 47.59 5.13 26.17
CA TYR A 190 46.98 6.11 25.26
C TYR A 190 47.23 7.55 25.71
N THR A 191 47.48 8.44 24.74
CA THR A 191 47.48 9.90 24.96
C THR A 191 46.56 10.57 23.94
N PHE A 192 45.83 11.60 24.38
CA PHE A 192 45.02 12.42 23.51
C PHE A 192 45.55 13.84 23.52
N ASN A 193 45.82 14.38 22.34
CA ASN A 193 46.00 15.80 22.15
C ASN A 193 44.70 16.31 21.55
N CYS A 194 43.72 16.67 22.38
CA CYS A 194 42.43 17.18 21.92
C CYS A 194 41.96 18.34 22.78
N ASP A 195 41.31 19.31 22.15
CA ASP A 195 40.58 20.36 22.86
C ASP A 195 39.42 19.74 23.64
N SER A 196 39.24 20.16 24.90
CA SER A 196 38.21 19.64 25.79
C SER A 196 36.80 19.99 25.32
N GLU A 197 36.65 21.15 24.66
CA GLU A 197 35.39 21.58 24.05
C GLU A 197 35.00 20.66 22.87
N PHE A 198 35.95 20.37 21.98
CA PHE A 198 35.77 19.45 20.86
C PHE A 198 35.37 18.05 21.32
N TYR A 199 36.10 17.50 22.29
CA TYR A 199 35.87 16.15 22.77
C TYR A 199 34.48 16.01 23.43
N SER A 200 34.09 17.00 24.26
CA SER A 200 32.76 17.04 24.89
C SER A 200 31.64 17.13 23.85
N PHE A 201 31.80 18.00 22.85
CA PHE A 201 30.85 18.11 21.74
C PHE A 201 30.71 16.79 20.97
N TYR A 202 31.82 16.20 20.54
CA TYR A 202 31.79 14.99 19.71
C TYR A 202 31.26 13.78 20.49
N HIS A 203 31.60 13.66 21.78
CA HIS A 203 31.02 12.65 22.67
C HIS A 203 29.49 12.77 22.78
N ASN A 204 28.98 13.98 23.04
CA ASN A 204 27.54 14.22 23.15
C ASN A 204 26.82 14.01 21.80
N ALA A 205 27.45 14.39 20.70
CA ALA A 205 26.94 14.11 19.35
C ALA A 205 26.83 12.60 19.10
N LYS A 206 27.80 11.79 19.54
CA LYS A 206 27.75 10.32 19.40
C LYS A 206 26.64 9.69 20.21
N ILE A 207 26.44 10.13 21.46
CA ILE A 207 25.32 9.65 22.28
C ILE A 207 23.99 9.97 21.59
N GLY A 208 23.81 11.22 21.15
CA GLY A 208 22.60 11.64 20.43
C GLY A 208 22.37 10.83 19.16
N GLN A 209 23.41 10.62 18.36
CA GLN A 209 23.34 9.79 17.15
C GLN A 209 22.97 8.34 17.46
N LEU A 210 23.61 7.69 18.44
CA LEU A 210 23.30 6.30 18.80
C LEU A 210 21.85 6.14 19.29
N VAL A 211 21.37 7.09 20.09
CA VAL A 211 19.98 7.10 20.59
C VAL A 211 18.97 7.18 19.44
N VAL A 212 19.33 7.75 18.29
CA VAL A 212 18.47 7.81 17.11
C VAL A 212 18.69 6.63 16.17
N PHE A 213 19.95 6.29 15.85
CA PHE A 213 20.30 5.25 14.89
C PHE A 213 19.97 3.84 15.39
N VAL A 214 20.14 3.55 16.69
CA VAL A 214 19.87 2.20 17.22
C VAL A 214 18.37 1.86 17.12
N PRO A 215 17.43 2.72 17.57
CA PRO A 215 16.00 2.49 17.34
C PRO A 215 15.63 2.48 15.85
N TYR A 216 16.28 3.31 15.02
CA TYR A 216 16.01 3.34 13.58
C TYR A 216 16.45 2.05 12.88
N ALA A 217 17.63 1.52 13.20
CA ALA A 217 18.10 0.24 12.70
C ALA A 217 17.20 -0.91 13.19
N ALA A 218 16.81 -0.92 14.47
CA ALA A 218 15.85 -1.88 15.00
C ALA A 218 14.50 -1.79 14.27
N TYR A 219 14.00 -0.58 14.00
CA TYR A 219 12.80 -0.35 13.23
C TYR A 219 12.91 -0.90 11.80
N ILE A 220 14.02 -0.67 11.10
CA ILE A 220 14.26 -1.22 9.76
C ILE A 220 14.24 -2.76 9.80
N LEU A 221 14.92 -3.37 10.77
CA LEU A 221 14.92 -4.82 10.93
C LEU A 221 13.52 -5.37 11.20
N ILE A 222 12.77 -4.76 12.13
CA ILE A 222 11.37 -5.11 12.40
C ILE A 222 10.51 -4.95 11.14
N ALA A 223 10.70 -3.87 10.39
CA ALA A 223 9.97 -3.62 9.16
C ALA A 223 10.23 -4.72 8.13
N ILE A 224 11.50 -5.06 7.88
CA ILE A 224 11.92 -6.06 6.89
C ILE A 224 11.46 -7.47 7.29
N PHE A 225 11.69 -7.87 8.53
CA PHE A 225 11.50 -9.27 8.95
C PHE A 225 10.10 -9.57 9.49
N ILE A 226 9.33 -8.55 9.93
CA ILE A 226 8.02 -8.76 10.56
C ILE A 226 6.91 -8.04 9.79
N VAL A 227 7.06 -6.73 9.56
CA VAL A 227 5.97 -5.91 9.01
C VAL A 227 5.71 -6.23 7.54
N ILE A 228 6.76 -6.28 6.71
CA ILE A 228 6.62 -6.54 5.27
C ILE A 228 6.01 -7.93 5.01
N PRO A 229 6.49 -9.04 5.61
CA PRO A 229 5.89 -10.35 5.40
C PRO A 229 4.41 -10.41 5.79
N LYS A 230 4.04 -9.86 6.96
CA LYS A 230 2.64 -9.77 7.38
C LYS A 230 1.81 -8.88 6.45
N GLY A 231 2.40 -7.77 5.99
CA GLY A 231 1.79 -6.86 5.03
C GLY A 231 1.50 -7.54 3.69
N LYS A 232 2.40 -8.38 3.19
CA LYS A 232 2.21 -9.17 1.96
C LYS A 232 1.01 -10.12 2.08
N VAL A 233 0.91 -10.87 3.18
CA VAL A 233 -0.23 -11.77 3.43
C VAL A 233 -1.54 -10.99 3.51
N TRP A 234 -1.57 -9.90 4.28
CA TRP A 234 -2.75 -9.05 4.41
C TRP A 234 -3.18 -8.42 3.08
N PHE A 235 -2.21 -8.00 2.27
CA PHE A 235 -2.47 -7.42 0.96
C PHE A 235 -3.14 -8.43 0.02
N VAL A 236 -2.63 -9.67 -0.02
CA VAL A 236 -3.25 -10.75 -0.81
C VAL A 236 -4.69 -11.01 -0.35
N ARG A 237 -4.92 -11.15 0.96
CA ARG A 237 -6.27 -11.34 1.53
C ARG A 237 -7.22 -10.21 1.11
N ARG A 238 -6.74 -8.96 1.09
CA ARG A 238 -7.53 -7.81 0.65
C ARG A 238 -7.92 -7.89 -0.83
N LYS A 239 -7.04 -8.36 -1.69
CA LYS A 239 -7.32 -8.54 -3.13
C LYS A 239 -8.33 -9.65 -3.37
N TRP A 240 -8.22 -10.77 -2.65
CA TRP A 240 -9.24 -11.83 -2.71
C TRP A 240 -10.59 -11.37 -2.21
N ARG A 241 -10.64 -10.51 -1.19
CA ARG A 241 -11.89 -9.90 -0.75
C ARG A 241 -12.50 -8.98 -1.81
N GLN A 242 -11.69 -8.18 -2.50
CA GLN A 242 -12.17 -7.35 -3.61
C GLN A 242 -12.67 -8.19 -4.78
N TRP A 243 -12.00 -9.31 -5.07
CA TRP A 243 -12.46 -10.27 -6.07
C TRP A 243 -13.77 -10.95 -5.66
N ALA A 244 -13.89 -11.40 -4.42
CA ALA A 244 -15.13 -12.00 -3.90
C ALA A 244 -16.28 -10.99 -3.91
N SER A 245 -16.03 -9.75 -3.50
CA SER A 245 -17.00 -8.64 -3.56
C SER A 245 -17.36 -8.26 -5.01
N LEU A 246 -16.47 -8.47 -5.98
CA LEU A 246 -16.83 -8.31 -7.40
C LEU A 246 -17.82 -9.39 -7.86
N LEU A 247 -17.71 -10.60 -7.32
CA LEU A 247 -18.57 -11.74 -7.65
C LEU A 247 -19.91 -11.70 -6.90
N ASP A 248 -19.92 -11.19 -5.68
CA ASP A 248 -21.11 -10.88 -4.87
C ASP A 248 -21.80 -9.63 -5.44
N SER A 249 -22.82 -9.82 -6.27
CA SER A 249 -23.37 -8.77 -7.12
C SER A 249 -24.34 -7.86 -6.38
N ASP A 250 -25.02 -8.37 -5.36
CA ASP A 250 -25.89 -7.58 -4.46
C ASP A 250 -25.22 -7.15 -3.15
N GLN A 251 -23.98 -7.55 -2.89
CA GLN A 251 -23.16 -7.14 -1.75
C GLN A 251 -23.74 -7.58 -0.41
N ASP A 252 -24.40 -8.73 -0.36
CA ASP A 252 -24.99 -9.28 0.87
C ASP A 252 -23.97 -10.08 1.73
N GLY A 253 -22.75 -10.29 1.21
CA GLY A 253 -21.67 -11.04 1.86
C GLY A 253 -21.66 -12.53 1.54
N ILE A 254 -22.57 -13.00 0.68
CA ILE A 254 -22.75 -14.40 0.27
C ILE A 254 -22.75 -14.45 -1.26
N ILE A 255 -21.84 -15.25 -1.83
CA ILE A 255 -21.85 -15.49 -3.27
C ILE A 255 -22.88 -16.59 -3.55
N SER A 256 -24.00 -16.20 -4.16
CA SER A 256 -25.15 -17.04 -4.45
C SER A 256 -25.30 -17.39 -5.94
N ILE A 257 -26.27 -18.25 -6.26
CA ILE A 257 -26.69 -18.51 -7.65
C ILE A 257 -27.26 -17.25 -8.30
N GLY A 258 -27.95 -16.39 -7.54
CA GLY A 258 -28.47 -15.12 -8.04
C GLY A 258 -27.36 -14.19 -8.49
N ASP A 259 -26.23 -14.18 -7.77
CA ASP A 259 -25.04 -13.43 -8.16
C ASP A 259 -24.41 -13.97 -9.42
N MET A 260 -24.29 -15.30 -9.51
CA MET A 260 -23.83 -15.97 -10.72
C MET A 260 -24.65 -15.51 -11.94
N GLU A 261 -25.98 -15.49 -11.86
CA GLU A 261 -26.84 -15.07 -12.97
C GLU A 261 -26.61 -13.59 -13.34
N LYS A 262 -26.55 -12.70 -12.36
CA LYS A 262 -26.28 -11.26 -12.57
C LYS A 262 -24.91 -11.03 -13.21
N ILE A 263 -23.87 -11.70 -12.72
CA ILE A 263 -22.51 -11.58 -13.26
C ILE A 263 -22.45 -12.17 -14.67
N ASN A 264 -23.04 -13.34 -14.91
CA ASN A 264 -23.07 -13.94 -16.26
C ASN A 264 -23.79 -13.02 -17.26
N ALA A 265 -24.87 -12.35 -16.85
CA ALA A 265 -25.57 -11.36 -17.67
C ALA A 265 -24.67 -10.15 -18.00
N ARG A 266 -23.92 -9.62 -17.01
CA ARG A 266 -22.92 -8.56 -17.26
C ARG A 266 -21.81 -9.02 -18.20
N LEU A 267 -21.33 -10.26 -18.04
CA LEU A 267 -20.31 -10.83 -18.93
C LEU A 267 -20.85 -11.03 -20.36
N ASP A 268 -22.11 -11.41 -20.54
CA ASP A 268 -22.73 -11.46 -21.88
C ASP A 268 -22.92 -10.06 -22.48
N ALA A 269 -23.20 -9.04 -21.66
CA ALA A 269 -23.20 -7.66 -22.13
C ALA A 269 -21.80 -7.21 -22.58
N LEU A 270 -20.74 -7.56 -21.83
CA LEU A 270 -19.36 -7.33 -22.24
C LEU A 270 -19.02 -8.02 -23.56
N ARG A 271 -19.48 -9.25 -23.75
CA ARG A 271 -19.31 -9.99 -24.99
C ARG A 271 -19.83 -9.20 -26.19
N ARG A 272 -21.02 -8.60 -26.07
CA ARG A 272 -21.64 -7.82 -27.14
C ARG A 272 -20.95 -6.46 -27.34
N ALA A 273 -20.42 -5.86 -26.27
CA ALA A 273 -19.88 -4.51 -26.31
C ALA A 273 -18.42 -4.43 -26.76
N ILE A 274 -17.57 -5.35 -26.29
CA ILE A 274 -16.11 -5.33 -26.46
C ILE A 274 -15.50 -6.71 -26.75
N GLY A 275 -16.29 -7.77 -26.61
CA GLY A 275 -15.87 -9.14 -26.87
C GLY A 275 -15.84 -9.48 -28.35
N ASP A 276 -15.09 -10.51 -28.70
CA ASP A 276 -15.02 -11.04 -30.07
C ASP A 276 -15.89 -12.29 -30.27
N ARG A 277 -16.50 -12.82 -29.19
CA ARG A 277 -17.35 -14.01 -29.29
C ARG A 277 -18.70 -13.67 -29.92
N THR A 278 -19.01 -14.38 -30.99
CA THR A 278 -20.30 -14.28 -31.68
C THR A 278 -21.45 -14.83 -30.84
N THR A 279 -21.21 -15.88 -30.06
CA THR A 279 -22.21 -16.53 -29.21
C THR A 279 -21.83 -16.50 -27.74
N ALA A 280 -22.86 -16.46 -26.89
CA ALA A 280 -22.71 -16.60 -25.45
C ALA A 280 -22.00 -17.91 -25.11
N LEU A 281 -21.26 -17.92 -23.99
CA LEU A 281 -20.70 -19.16 -23.47
C LEU A 281 -21.84 -20.10 -23.09
N ASP A 282 -21.70 -21.39 -23.42
CA ASP A 282 -22.72 -22.39 -23.11
C ASP A 282 -23.02 -22.45 -21.60
N ALA A 283 -24.30 -22.58 -21.23
CA ALA A 283 -24.75 -22.50 -19.85
C ALA A 283 -24.15 -23.59 -18.95
N GLU A 284 -23.89 -24.79 -19.48
CA GLU A 284 -23.23 -25.86 -18.72
C GLU A 284 -21.78 -25.49 -18.45
N LYS A 285 -21.08 -24.90 -19.43
CA LYS A 285 -19.71 -24.42 -19.25
C LYS A 285 -19.62 -23.26 -18.26
N GLN A 286 -20.61 -22.35 -18.27
CA GLN A 286 -20.71 -21.27 -17.28
C GLN A 286 -20.85 -21.86 -15.87
N LYS A 287 -21.86 -22.72 -15.65
CA LYS A 287 -22.11 -23.38 -14.36
C LYS A 287 -20.91 -24.19 -13.88
N LYS A 288 -20.25 -24.91 -14.79
CA LYS A 288 -19.05 -25.67 -14.49
C LYS A 288 -17.93 -24.76 -13.95
N TRP A 289 -17.66 -23.63 -14.58
CA TRP A 289 -16.64 -22.68 -14.11
C TRP A 289 -16.95 -22.18 -12.69
N TRP A 290 -18.19 -21.80 -12.41
CA TRP A 290 -18.60 -21.34 -11.07
C TRP A 290 -18.47 -22.43 -10.00
N ASN A 291 -18.89 -23.65 -10.29
CA ASN A 291 -18.74 -24.78 -9.37
C ASN A 291 -17.27 -25.13 -9.13
N ASP A 292 -16.47 -25.19 -10.19
CA ASP A 292 -15.07 -25.60 -10.14
C ASP A 292 -14.19 -24.55 -9.45
N HIS A 293 -14.54 -23.26 -9.53
CA HIS A 293 -13.65 -22.17 -9.09
C HIS A 293 -14.19 -21.31 -7.95
N ILE A 294 -15.51 -21.19 -7.77
CA ILE A 294 -16.12 -20.27 -6.79
C ILE A 294 -16.83 -21.02 -5.66
N PHE A 295 -17.85 -21.83 -5.95
CA PHE A 295 -18.71 -22.40 -4.91
C PHE A 295 -18.00 -23.41 -4.01
N LYS A 296 -17.13 -24.28 -4.57
CA LYS A 296 -16.17 -25.19 -3.86
C LYS A 296 -16.74 -26.13 -2.75
N ARG A 297 -17.98 -25.97 -2.30
CA ARG A 297 -18.68 -26.74 -1.24
C ARG A 297 -19.66 -27.77 -1.80
N GLY A 298 -19.69 -27.94 -3.12
CA GLY A 298 -20.65 -28.76 -3.86
C GLY A 298 -21.47 -27.93 -4.84
N VAL A 299 -22.16 -28.61 -5.76
CA VAL A 299 -22.97 -27.97 -6.80
C VAL A 299 -24.05 -27.10 -6.15
N ASN A 300 -24.17 -25.84 -6.59
CA ASN A 300 -25.24 -24.91 -6.19
C ASN A 300 -25.30 -24.60 -4.68
N LYS A 301 -24.15 -24.68 -3.98
CA LYS A 301 -24.09 -24.23 -2.58
C LYS A 301 -23.46 -22.86 -2.49
N ASP A 302 -24.21 -21.94 -1.91
CA ASP A 302 -23.74 -20.59 -1.63
C ASP A 302 -22.49 -20.62 -0.73
N ILE A 303 -21.64 -19.62 -0.90
CA ILE A 303 -20.40 -19.49 -0.14
C ILE A 303 -20.28 -18.06 0.39
N SER A 304 -20.08 -17.90 1.69
CA SER A 304 -19.78 -16.58 2.25
C SER A 304 -18.45 -16.08 1.73
N ILE A 305 -18.31 -14.74 1.61
CA ILE A 305 -17.05 -14.12 1.20
C ILE A 305 -15.88 -14.60 2.07
N ASP A 306 -16.05 -14.62 3.39
CA ASP A 306 -15.00 -15.10 4.29
C ASP A 306 -14.75 -16.61 4.15
N GLY A 307 -15.78 -17.40 3.85
CA GLY A 307 -15.62 -18.82 3.53
C GLY A 307 -14.77 -19.06 2.29
N TYR A 308 -14.98 -18.26 1.25
CA TYR A 308 -14.17 -18.31 0.03
C TYR A 308 -12.73 -17.83 0.26
N ILE A 309 -12.55 -16.74 1.02
CA ILE A 309 -11.23 -16.23 1.39
C ILE A 309 -10.46 -17.28 2.21
N ASN A 310 -11.09 -17.90 3.21
CA ASN A 310 -10.46 -18.93 4.04
C ASN A 310 -10.05 -20.15 3.20
N TYR A 311 -10.83 -20.51 2.17
CA TYR A 311 -10.42 -21.55 1.21
C TYR A 311 -9.16 -21.14 0.44
N LEU A 312 -9.11 -19.91 -0.09
CA LEU A 312 -7.93 -19.39 -0.80
C LEU A 312 -6.70 -19.33 0.11
N GLU A 313 -6.87 -18.93 1.38
CA GLU A 313 -5.81 -18.97 2.39
C GLU A 313 -5.31 -20.39 2.64
N GLY A 314 -6.20 -21.38 2.69
CA GLY A 314 -5.84 -22.78 2.90
C GLY A 314 -5.01 -23.39 1.76
N ILE A 315 -5.16 -22.90 0.53
CA ILE A 315 -4.38 -23.35 -0.63
C ILE A 315 -3.22 -22.40 -0.98
N TYR A 316 -3.02 -21.35 -0.19
CA TYR A 316 -2.10 -20.28 -0.51
C TYR A 316 -0.65 -20.73 -0.39
N ASN A 317 0.05 -20.71 -1.52
CA ASN A 317 1.49 -20.82 -1.57
C ASN A 317 2.00 -19.83 -2.65
N PRO A 318 2.83 -18.84 -2.29
CA PRO A 318 3.31 -17.83 -3.24
C PRO A 318 3.97 -18.42 -4.50
N ALA A 319 4.58 -19.60 -4.39
CA ALA A 319 5.30 -20.23 -5.50
C ALA A 319 4.38 -20.83 -6.59
N ASP A 320 3.15 -21.22 -6.24
CA ASP A 320 2.23 -21.92 -7.15
C ASP A 320 0.90 -21.16 -7.39
N MET A 321 0.70 -20.02 -6.71
CA MET A 321 -0.57 -19.30 -6.75
C MET A 321 -0.91 -18.78 -8.16
N GLU A 322 0.10 -18.43 -8.95
CA GLU A 322 -0.10 -18.02 -10.34
C GLU A 322 -0.69 -19.16 -11.17
N GLU A 323 -0.12 -20.36 -11.07
CA GLU A 323 -0.60 -21.55 -11.76
C GLU A 323 -2.03 -21.91 -11.34
N LYS A 324 -2.37 -21.72 -10.06
CA LYS A 324 -3.72 -21.95 -9.54
C LYS A 324 -4.74 -20.90 -10.00
N MET A 325 -4.36 -19.62 -10.05
CA MET A 325 -5.28 -18.52 -10.36
C MET A 325 -5.43 -18.25 -11.86
N ARG A 326 -4.42 -18.59 -12.67
CA ARG A 326 -4.46 -18.38 -14.12
C ARG A 326 -5.64 -19.09 -14.80
N PRO A 327 -5.97 -20.37 -14.50
CA PRO A 327 -7.17 -21.02 -15.02
C PRO A 327 -8.47 -20.32 -14.59
N VAL A 328 -8.54 -19.85 -13.34
CA VAL A 328 -9.71 -19.11 -12.82
C VAL A 328 -9.96 -17.86 -13.67
N ILE A 329 -8.93 -17.01 -13.82
CA ILE A 329 -9.02 -15.76 -14.58
C ILE A 329 -9.22 -16.01 -16.08
N THR A 330 -8.52 -16.99 -16.64
CA THR A 330 -8.67 -17.34 -18.07
C THR A 330 -10.09 -17.82 -18.37
N GLY A 331 -10.64 -18.64 -17.47
CA GLY A 331 -12.03 -19.10 -17.56
C GLY A 331 -13.02 -17.94 -17.46
N PHE A 332 -12.80 -16.98 -16.57
CA PHE A 332 -13.61 -15.75 -16.47
C PHE A 332 -13.59 -14.94 -17.78
N PHE A 333 -12.41 -14.72 -18.37
CA PHE A 333 -12.28 -13.99 -19.64
C PHE A 333 -12.91 -14.74 -20.83
N ASN A 334 -13.00 -16.07 -20.77
CA ASN A 334 -13.64 -16.88 -21.82
C ASN A 334 -15.16 -16.65 -21.94
N PHE A 335 -15.80 -16.02 -20.96
CA PHE A 335 -17.22 -15.65 -21.06
C PHE A 335 -17.46 -14.64 -22.19
N PHE A 336 -16.53 -13.70 -22.40
CA PHE A 336 -16.70 -12.60 -23.36
C PHE A 336 -15.64 -12.56 -24.46
N THR A 337 -14.50 -13.26 -24.32
CA THR A 337 -13.44 -13.32 -25.35
C THR A 337 -13.12 -14.75 -25.79
N THR A 338 -12.47 -14.89 -26.96
CA THR A 338 -11.85 -16.13 -27.42
C THR A 338 -10.34 -16.18 -27.13
N PRO A 339 -9.75 -17.39 -27.06
CA PRO A 339 -8.29 -17.54 -26.98
C PRO A 339 -7.54 -16.86 -28.14
N ASP A 340 -8.11 -16.89 -29.35
CA ASP A 340 -7.46 -16.34 -30.54
C ASP A 340 -7.44 -14.81 -30.52
N PHE A 341 -8.52 -14.18 -30.06
CA PHE A 341 -8.54 -12.72 -29.89
C PHE A 341 -7.51 -12.23 -28.89
N ARG A 342 -7.33 -12.95 -27.78
CA ARG A 342 -6.29 -12.60 -26.81
C ARG A 342 -4.88 -12.70 -27.39
N LYS A 343 -4.62 -13.67 -28.28
CA LYS A 343 -3.33 -13.83 -28.97
C LYS A 343 -3.02 -12.73 -29.98
N LYS A 344 -4.04 -12.08 -30.56
CA LYS A 344 -3.87 -11.03 -31.58
C LYS A 344 -3.21 -9.75 -31.04
N ASN A 345 -3.04 -9.60 -29.72
CA ASN A 345 -2.42 -8.44 -29.08
C ASN A 345 -3.00 -7.09 -29.56
N LEU A 346 -4.31 -7.08 -29.87
CA LEU A 346 -4.99 -5.87 -30.30
C LEU A 346 -5.02 -4.85 -29.15
N PRO A 347 -4.83 -3.55 -29.43
CA PRO A 347 -4.95 -2.51 -28.42
C PRO A 347 -6.36 -2.51 -27.81
N PHE A 348 -6.42 -2.64 -26.50
CA PHE A 348 -7.61 -2.42 -25.67
C PHE A 348 -7.67 -0.92 -25.35
N VAL A 349 -8.50 -0.20 -26.08
CA VAL A 349 -8.54 1.27 -26.07
C VAL A 349 -9.32 1.82 -24.88
N GLU A 350 -9.27 3.14 -24.68
CA GLU A 350 -9.91 3.83 -23.55
C GLU A 350 -11.42 3.53 -23.48
N GLU A 351 -12.11 3.57 -24.62
CA GLU A 351 -13.54 3.31 -24.69
C GLU A 351 -13.90 1.89 -24.26
N ASP A 352 -13.12 0.90 -24.68
CA ASP A 352 -13.34 -0.50 -24.32
C ASP A 352 -13.09 -0.74 -22.83
N PHE A 353 -12.06 -0.08 -22.27
CA PHE A 353 -11.77 -0.12 -20.85
C PHE A 353 -12.88 0.51 -20.01
N ILE A 354 -13.41 1.66 -20.42
CA ILE A 354 -14.53 2.31 -19.74
C ILE A 354 -15.75 1.40 -19.78
N LYS A 355 -16.12 0.89 -20.95
CA LYS A 355 -17.23 -0.08 -21.12
C LYS A 355 -17.05 -1.31 -20.23
N PHE A 356 -15.84 -1.86 -20.14
CA PHE A 356 -15.56 -3.02 -19.31
C PHE A 356 -15.97 -2.79 -17.86
N TRP A 357 -15.49 -1.68 -17.29
CA TRP A 357 -15.70 -1.38 -15.88
C TRP A 357 -17.11 -0.87 -15.57
N THR A 358 -17.71 -0.08 -16.46
CA THR A 358 -19.08 0.40 -16.30
C THR A 358 -20.07 -0.75 -16.35
N ILE A 359 -19.93 -1.68 -17.30
CA ILE A 359 -20.81 -2.85 -17.40
C ILE A 359 -20.60 -3.82 -16.23
N LEU A 360 -19.35 -4.06 -15.83
CA LEU A 360 -19.06 -5.07 -14.80
C LEU A 360 -19.43 -4.60 -13.39
N THR A 361 -19.21 -3.32 -13.08
CA THR A 361 -19.27 -2.78 -11.71
C THR A 361 -20.15 -1.54 -11.53
N ASN A 362 -20.77 -1.02 -12.60
CA ASN A 362 -21.53 0.23 -12.59
C ASN A 362 -20.72 1.46 -12.12
N MET A 363 -19.40 1.45 -12.35
CA MET A 363 -18.55 2.61 -12.05
C MET A 363 -18.83 3.78 -13.01
N ASP A 364 -18.66 5.00 -12.50
CA ASP A 364 -18.74 6.24 -13.28
C ASP A 364 -17.67 6.32 -14.39
N GLU A 365 -18.06 6.75 -15.59
CA GLU A 365 -17.18 6.80 -16.75
C GLU A 365 -16.00 7.75 -16.57
N LEU A 366 -16.22 8.93 -15.96
CA LEU A 366 -15.16 9.90 -15.70
C LEU A 366 -14.15 9.35 -14.70
N HIS A 367 -14.63 8.59 -13.71
CA HIS A 367 -13.77 7.86 -12.79
C HIS A 367 -12.93 6.79 -13.51
N CYS A 368 -13.55 5.95 -14.34
CA CYS A 368 -12.87 4.94 -15.14
C CYS A 368 -11.78 5.54 -16.04
N LYS A 369 -12.07 6.65 -16.72
CA LYS A 369 -11.10 7.38 -17.56
C LYS A 369 -9.88 7.84 -16.76
N ARG A 370 -10.09 8.41 -15.56
CA ARG A 370 -9.00 8.82 -14.67
C ARG A 370 -8.13 7.63 -14.25
N LEU A 371 -8.75 6.50 -13.91
CA LEU A 371 -8.04 5.28 -13.53
C LEU A 371 -7.24 4.69 -14.69
N PHE A 372 -7.81 4.70 -15.90
CA PHE A 372 -7.14 4.24 -17.12
C PHE A 372 -5.84 5.00 -17.38
N ILE A 373 -5.90 6.33 -17.34
CA ILE A 373 -4.74 7.19 -17.57
C ILE A 373 -3.68 7.01 -16.48
N ARG A 374 -4.12 6.85 -15.23
CA ARG A 374 -3.24 6.82 -14.06
C ARG A 374 -2.51 5.49 -13.89
N HIS A 375 -3.18 4.37 -14.17
CA HIS A 375 -2.69 3.05 -13.75
C HIS A 375 -2.28 2.14 -14.91
N PHE A 376 -2.79 2.33 -16.14
CA PHE A 376 -2.58 1.37 -17.23
C PHE A 376 -1.57 1.85 -18.29
N LEU A 377 -0.70 0.92 -18.71
CA LEU A 377 0.36 1.16 -19.70
C LEU A 377 -0.19 1.39 -21.10
N ASN A 378 0.51 2.18 -21.92
CA ASN A 378 0.22 2.35 -23.34
C ASN A 378 1.23 1.58 -24.23
N PRO A 379 0.80 0.69 -25.15
CA PRO A 379 -0.57 0.21 -25.34
C PRO A 379 -0.98 -0.80 -24.26
N LEU A 380 -2.27 -0.84 -23.94
CA LEU A 380 -2.88 -1.93 -23.19
C LEU A 380 -3.45 -2.91 -24.20
N THR A 381 -3.24 -4.21 -24.03
CA THR A 381 -3.86 -5.27 -24.84
C THR A 381 -4.70 -6.19 -23.96
N MET A 382 -5.65 -6.91 -24.54
CA MET A 382 -6.48 -7.86 -23.79
C MET A 382 -5.64 -8.94 -23.08
N ALA A 383 -4.56 -9.41 -23.71
CA ALA A 383 -3.60 -10.31 -23.08
C ALA A 383 -2.93 -9.69 -21.85
N SER A 384 -2.40 -8.46 -21.97
CA SER A 384 -1.79 -7.79 -20.82
C SER A 384 -2.80 -7.46 -19.71
N PHE A 385 -4.05 -7.18 -20.07
CA PHE A 385 -5.11 -6.94 -19.11
C PHE A 385 -5.49 -8.20 -18.34
N LEU A 386 -5.51 -9.37 -19.00
CA LEU A 386 -5.65 -10.67 -18.34
C LEU A 386 -4.50 -10.91 -17.36
N GLU A 387 -3.26 -10.63 -17.75
CA GLU A 387 -2.10 -10.77 -16.85
C GLU A 387 -2.20 -9.85 -15.63
N ASP A 388 -2.74 -8.63 -15.78
CA ASP A 388 -3.01 -7.74 -14.63
C ASP A 388 -4.02 -8.39 -13.65
N PHE A 389 -5.04 -9.11 -14.13
CA PHE A 389 -5.97 -9.87 -13.27
C PHE A 389 -5.32 -11.10 -12.62
N VAL A 390 -4.46 -11.82 -13.33
CA VAL A 390 -3.71 -12.95 -12.75
C VAL A 390 -2.78 -12.45 -11.65
N ALA A 391 -2.00 -11.40 -11.92
CA ALA A 391 -1.12 -10.76 -10.94
C ALA A 391 -1.90 -10.23 -9.73
N PHE A 392 -3.10 -9.69 -9.96
CA PHE A 392 -4.00 -9.25 -8.90
C PHE A 392 -4.42 -10.38 -7.95
N LEU A 393 -4.69 -11.60 -8.41
CA LEU A 393 -5.05 -12.71 -7.50
C LEU A 393 -3.85 -13.51 -6.98
N ALA A 394 -2.77 -13.59 -7.73
CA ALA A 394 -1.68 -14.52 -7.45
C ALA A 394 -0.54 -13.92 -6.62
N TYR A 395 -0.07 -12.73 -6.98
CA TYR A 395 1.18 -12.20 -6.43
C TYR A 395 0.95 -11.47 -5.11
N ASN A 396 1.94 -11.50 -4.22
CA ASN A 396 1.83 -10.87 -2.90
C ASN A 396 2.57 -9.54 -2.78
N ASP A 397 3.22 -9.12 -3.86
CA ASP A 397 4.00 -7.91 -3.87
C ASP A 397 3.12 -6.70 -4.14
N PHE A 398 2.96 -5.84 -3.13
CA PHE A 398 2.26 -4.58 -3.25
C PHE A 398 3.11 -3.48 -3.91
N PHE A 399 4.39 -3.73 -4.17
CA PHE A 399 5.26 -2.83 -4.95
C PHE A 399 5.21 -3.13 -6.45
N ASP A 400 4.72 -4.31 -6.88
CA ASP A 400 4.59 -4.59 -8.31
C ASP A 400 3.38 -3.87 -8.90
N GLU A 401 3.63 -3.04 -9.92
CA GLU A 401 2.58 -2.26 -10.57
C GLU A 401 1.48 -3.16 -11.15
N ASN A 402 1.81 -4.32 -11.72
CA ASN A 402 0.80 -5.19 -12.34
C ASN A 402 -0.22 -5.71 -11.31
N THR A 403 0.21 -6.00 -10.08
CA THR A 403 -0.68 -6.48 -9.00
C THR A 403 -1.60 -5.39 -8.47
N THR A 404 -1.16 -4.12 -8.56
CA THR A 404 -1.85 -2.98 -7.96
C THR A 404 -2.84 -2.32 -8.91
N ARG A 405 -2.74 -2.51 -10.24
CA ARG A 405 -3.64 -1.88 -11.23
C ARG A 405 -5.11 -2.21 -10.97
N VAL A 406 -5.46 -3.50 -10.97
CA VAL A 406 -6.84 -3.96 -10.72
C VAL A 406 -7.26 -3.67 -9.28
N HIS A 407 -6.34 -3.85 -8.32
CA HIS A 407 -6.58 -3.50 -6.91
C HIS A 407 -7.03 -2.05 -6.71
N ASN A 408 -6.37 -1.11 -7.41
CA ASN A 408 -6.65 0.32 -7.30
C ASN A 408 -8.01 0.71 -7.92
N ILE A 409 -8.47 -0.03 -8.93
CA ILE A 409 -9.81 0.17 -9.51
C ILE A 409 -10.88 -0.33 -8.57
N LEU A 410 -10.74 -1.55 -8.05
CA LEU A 410 -11.70 -2.17 -7.14
C LEU A 410 -11.60 -1.61 -5.71
N LYS A 411 -10.79 -0.58 -5.49
CA LYS A 411 -10.68 0.06 -4.19
C LYS A 411 -11.87 1.01 -4.04
N PRO A 412 -12.68 0.88 -2.98
CA PRO A 412 -13.77 1.82 -2.76
C PRO A 412 -13.21 3.25 -2.66
N PRO A 413 -13.91 4.24 -3.22
CA PRO A 413 -13.47 5.64 -3.14
C PRO A 413 -13.31 6.02 -1.67
N ARG A 414 -12.20 6.69 -1.35
CA ARG A 414 -12.03 7.30 -0.02
C ARG A 414 -13.11 8.38 0.11
N LYS A 415 -14.06 8.17 1.02
CA LYS A 415 -15.05 9.17 1.41
C LYS A 415 -14.37 10.33 2.11
#